data_AF-A0A8C6WHA6-F1
#
_entry.id   AF-A0A8C6WHA6-F1
#
_cell.length_a   1.000
_cell.length_b   1.000
_cell.length_c   1.000
_cell.angle_alpha   90.00
_cell.angle_beta   90.00
_cell.angle_gamma   90.00
#
_symmetry.space_group_name_H-M   'P 1'
#
loop_
_entity.id
_entity.type
_entity.pdbx_description
1 polymer ?
#
loop_
_entity_poly.entity_id
_entity_poly.type
_entity_poly.pdbx_seq_one_letter_code
_entity_poly.pdbx_strand_id
1 'polypeptide(L)'
;QMNRLTSLCLVVTLYFTISQAHPLSILEIADFVNKANTTWTAGQNFHNVDVSYIKTLCGTLMNGPKLPQVFHNTENIKLPDRFDAREQWPKCPTIPQIRDQGNCGSCWVSLIKMFSFYFSILIIFVMISVN
;
A
#
# COMPACT_ATOMS: atom_id res chain seq x y z
N GLN A 1 -53.15 -15.30 18.51
CA GLN A 1 -51.92 -15.20 19.34
C GLN A 1 -50.69 -15.67 18.55
N MET A 2 -50.73 -16.84 17.87
CA MET A 2 -49.61 -17.37 17.06
C MET A 2 -49.12 -16.44 15.93
N ASN A 3 -50.01 -15.74 15.23
CA ASN A 3 -49.65 -14.85 14.10
C ASN A 3 -48.92 -13.55 14.49
N ARG A 4 -49.06 -13.10 15.74
CA ARG A 4 -48.36 -11.89 16.23
C ARG A 4 -46.91 -12.21 16.58
N LEU A 5 -46.67 -13.39 17.14
CA LEU A 5 -45.33 -13.84 17.52
C LEU A 5 -44.48 -14.12 16.27
N THR A 6 -45.07 -14.75 15.24
CA THR A 6 -44.39 -15.01 13.97
C THR A 6 -44.07 -13.72 13.21
N SER A 7 -45.00 -12.76 13.19
CA SER A 7 -44.76 -11.43 12.60
C SER A 7 -43.65 -10.66 13.33
N LEU A 8 -43.59 -10.73 14.65
CA LEU A 8 -42.53 -10.10 15.44
C LEU A 8 -41.16 -10.73 15.14
N CYS A 9 -41.09 -12.07 15.06
CA CYS A 9 -39.86 -12.77 14.70
C CYS A 9 -39.36 -12.39 13.30
N LEU A 10 -40.26 -12.25 12.31
CA LEU A 10 -39.89 -11.83 10.95
C LEU A 10 -39.34 -10.41 10.90
N VAL A 11 -39.88 -9.49 11.71
CA VAL A 11 -39.37 -8.11 11.79
C VAL A 11 -38.00 -8.08 12.47
N VAL A 12 -37.79 -8.87 13.53
CA VAL A 12 -36.50 -8.94 14.22
C VAL A 12 -35.43 -9.58 13.34
N THR A 13 -35.74 -10.65 12.61
CA THR A 13 -34.79 -11.26 11.67
C THR A 13 -34.47 -10.34 10.50
N LEU A 14 -35.46 -9.62 9.96
CA LEU A 14 -35.26 -8.62 8.91
C LEU A 14 -34.40 -7.44 9.39
N TYR A 15 -34.58 -6.99 10.62
CA TYR A 15 -33.77 -5.91 11.20
C TYR A 15 -32.32 -6.35 11.44
N PHE A 16 -32.11 -7.60 11.88
CA PHE A 16 -30.78 -8.19 12.06
C PHE A 16 -30.04 -8.39 10.72
N THR A 17 -30.73 -8.82 9.66
CA THR A 17 -30.12 -8.96 8.34
C THR A 17 -29.75 -7.61 7.73
N ILE A 18 -30.60 -6.59 7.88
CA ILE A 18 -30.30 -5.22 7.41
C ILE A 18 -29.09 -4.64 8.16
N SER A 19 -29.00 -4.86 9.48
CA SER A 19 -27.87 -4.38 10.29
C SER A 19 -26.53 -5.05 9.96
N GLN A 20 -26.56 -6.30 9.47
CA GLN A 20 -25.34 -7.01 9.03
C GLN A 20 -24.96 -6.74 7.57
N ALA A 21 -25.84 -6.14 6.76
CA ALA A 21 -25.71 -6.10 5.30
C ALA A 21 -25.15 -4.79 4.72
N HIS A 22 -24.78 -3.80 5.52
CA HIS A 22 -24.17 -2.58 4.98
C HIS A 22 -22.65 -2.58 5.19
N PRO A 23 -21.86 -3.09 4.24
CA PRO A 23 -20.45 -2.72 4.21
C PRO A 23 -20.36 -1.19 4.15
N LEU A 24 -19.56 -0.60 5.04
CA LEU A 24 -19.32 0.84 5.03
C LEU A 24 -18.82 1.24 3.65
N SER A 25 -19.43 2.27 3.07
CA SER A 25 -18.96 2.87 1.84
C SER A 25 -17.55 3.45 2.06
N ILE A 26 -16.75 3.51 1.00
CA ILE A 26 -15.38 4.06 1.06
C ILE A 26 -15.39 5.51 1.56
N LEU A 27 -16.47 6.27 1.28
CA LEU A 27 -16.64 7.64 1.76
C LEU A 27 -16.90 7.70 3.26
N GLU A 28 -17.73 6.80 3.81
CA GLU A 28 -17.95 6.71 5.27
C GLU A 28 -16.66 6.34 6.02
N ILE A 29 -15.86 5.44 5.43
CA ILE A 29 -14.54 5.10 5.98
C ILE A 29 -13.61 6.31 5.96
N ALA A 30 -13.56 7.06 4.85
CA ALA A 30 -12.74 8.25 4.74
C ALA A 30 -13.15 9.33 5.76
N ASP A 31 -14.45 9.58 5.92
CA ASP A 31 -14.98 10.52 6.90
C ASP A 31 -14.67 10.11 8.34
N PHE A 32 -14.80 8.82 8.65
CA PHE A 32 -14.43 8.28 9.95
C PHE A 32 -12.95 8.54 10.27
N VAL A 33 -12.05 8.25 9.31
CA VAL A 33 -10.62 8.47 9.49
C VAL A 33 -10.30 9.95 9.65
N ASN A 34 -10.87 10.81 8.81
CA ASN A 34 -10.61 12.25 8.84
C ASN A 34 -11.09 12.89 10.16
N LYS A 35 -12.08 12.31 10.84
CA LYS A 35 -12.53 12.72 12.18
C LYS A 35 -11.60 12.26 13.30
N ALA A 36 -10.74 11.27 13.06
CA ALA A 36 -9.87 10.68 14.08
C ALA A 36 -8.59 11.49 14.37
N ASN A 37 -8.45 12.70 13.83
CA ASN A 37 -7.31 13.60 14.03
C ASN A 37 -5.94 12.93 13.78
N THR A 38 -5.83 12.23 12.66
CA THR A 38 -4.59 11.58 12.22
C THR A 38 -3.67 12.57 11.49
N THR A 39 -2.45 12.15 11.18
CA THR A 39 -1.47 12.97 10.44
C THR A 39 -1.69 12.97 8.92
N TRP A 40 -2.73 12.29 8.42
CA TRP A 40 -2.98 12.08 7.00
C TRP A 40 -4.47 12.24 6.70
N THR A 41 -4.80 12.61 5.45
CA THR A 41 -6.19 12.80 5.02
C THR A 41 -6.63 11.64 4.14
N ALA A 42 -7.76 11.02 4.46
CA ALA A 42 -8.38 9.95 3.70
C ALA A 42 -9.28 10.51 2.58
N GLY A 43 -9.32 9.81 1.45
CA GLY A 43 -10.17 10.13 0.30
C GLY A 43 -10.39 8.91 -0.59
N GLN A 44 -11.28 9.03 -1.57
CA GLN A 44 -11.58 7.95 -2.51
C GLN A 44 -10.56 7.92 -3.65
N ASN A 45 -9.71 6.88 -3.68
CA ASN A 45 -8.74 6.67 -4.77
C ASN A 45 -9.27 5.75 -5.88
N PHE A 46 -10.22 4.86 -5.55
CA PHE A 46 -10.75 3.87 -6.48
C PHE A 46 -12.25 4.14 -6.75
N HIS A 47 -12.62 4.16 -8.02
CA HIS A 47 -13.99 4.40 -8.47
C HIS A 47 -14.47 3.20 -9.30
N ASN A 48 -15.69 2.71 -9.03
CA ASN A 48 -16.33 1.66 -9.82
C ASN A 48 -15.51 0.37 -9.96
N VAL A 49 -14.73 0.00 -8.94
CA VAL A 49 -13.97 -1.26 -8.92
C VAL A 49 -14.56 -2.25 -7.93
N ASP A 50 -14.41 -3.52 -8.23
CA ASP A 50 -14.78 -4.60 -7.31
C ASP A 50 -13.74 -4.72 -6.18
N VAL A 51 -14.19 -5.14 -5.00
CA VAL A 51 -13.33 -5.49 -3.87
C VAL A 51 -12.33 -6.60 -4.26
N SER A 52 -12.69 -7.49 -5.18
CA SER A 52 -11.76 -8.49 -5.73
C SER A 52 -10.54 -7.85 -6.40
N TYR A 53 -10.73 -6.77 -7.17
CA TYR A 53 -9.63 -6.00 -7.78
C TYR A 53 -8.73 -5.41 -6.70
N ILE A 54 -9.31 -4.77 -5.68
CA ILE A 54 -8.54 -4.20 -4.55
C ILE A 54 -7.73 -5.27 -3.83
N LYS A 55 -8.30 -6.46 -3.60
CA LYS A 55 -7.58 -7.59 -2.99
C LYS A 55 -6.42 -8.06 -3.86
N THR A 56 -6.61 -8.12 -5.19
CA THR A 56 -5.55 -8.49 -6.14
C THR A 56 -4.35 -7.54 -6.06
N LEU A 57 -4.56 -6.24 -5.79
CA LEU A 57 -3.45 -5.29 -5.66
C LEU A 57 -2.48 -5.65 -4.53
N CYS A 58 -2.96 -6.37 -3.50
CA CYS A 58 -2.19 -6.81 -2.33
C CYS A 58 -1.57 -8.22 -2.51
N GLY A 59 -0.77 -8.40 -3.56
CA GLY A 59 -0.25 -9.73 -3.97
C GLY A 59 0.95 -10.30 -3.20
N THR A 60 1.48 -9.61 -2.18
CA THR A 60 2.64 -10.09 -1.42
C THR A 60 2.23 -11.13 -0.37
N LEU A 61 2.83 -12.32 -0.42
CA LEU A 61 2.69 -13.32 0.63
C LEU A 61 3.69 -13.04 1.76
N MET A 62 3.17 -12.81 2.96
CA MET A 62 3.97 -12.59 4.16
C MET A 62 4.58 -13.90 4.68
N ASN A 63 5.64 -13.81 5.49
CA ASN A 63 6.34 -14.95 6.11
C ASN A 63 7.07 -15.89 5.13
N GLY A 64 7.59 -15.34 4.03
CA GLY A 64 8.48 -16.06 3.12
C GLY A 64 9.89 -16.34 3.70
N PRO A 65 10.77 -16.97 2.92
CA PRO A 65 12.15 -17.23 3.32
C PRO A 65 12.89 -15.92 3.64
N LYS A 66 13.68 -15.95 4.71
CA LYS A 66 14.53 -14.81 5.10
C LYS A 66 15.90 -14.96 4.46
N LEU A 67 16.42 -13.90 3.87
CA LEU A 67 17.78 -13.83 3.37
C LEU A 67 18.78 -13.60 4.52
N PRO A 68 20.06 -13.95 4.34
CA PRO A 68 21.11 -13.60 5.29
C PRO A 68 21.14 -12.10 5.56
N GLN A 69 21.38 -11.72 6.82
CA GLN A 69 21.50 -10.32 7.21
C GLN A 69 22.87 -9.78 6.79
N VAL A 70 22.88 -8.55 6.25
CA VAL A 70 24.11 -7.82 5.92
C VAL A 70 24.33 -6.77 6.99
N PHE A 71 25.52 -6.78 7.61
CA PHE A 71 25.92 -5.80 8.61
C PHE A 71 26.79 -4.73 7.96
N HIS A 72 26.48 -3.46 8.25
CA HIS A 72 27.26 -2.32 7.79
C HIS A 72 27.91 -1.63 9.00
N ASN A 73 29.19 -1.27 8.89
CA ASN A 73 29.82 -0.41 9.89
C ASN A 73 29.20 1.00 9.77
N THR A 74 28.59 1.46 10.85
CA THR A 74 27.93 2.77 10.94
C THR A 74 28.68 3.77 11.82
N GLU A 75 29.85 3.37 12.35
CA GLU A 75 30.70 4.25 13.12
C GLU A 75 31.09 5.48 12.28
N ASN A 76 30.92 6.67 12.86
CA ASN A 76 31.22 7.96 12.25
C ASN A 76 30.35 8.36 11.03
N ILE A 77 29.24 7.65 10.75
CA ILE A 77 28.27 8.11 9.74
C ILE A 77 27.34 9.15 10.36
N LYS A 78 27.35 10.37 9.81
CA LYS A 78 26.36 11.42 10.12
C LYS A 78 25.21 11.33 9.12
N LEU A 79 24.05 10.88 9.57
CA LEU A 79 22.85 10.83 8.74
C LEU A 79 22.19 12.22 8.65
N PRO A 80 21.61 12.59 7.50
CA PRO A 80 20.87 13.83 7.37
C PRO A 80 19.47 13.71 8.00
N ASP A 81 18.91 14.84 8.44
CA ASP A 81 17.55 14.90 9.00
C ASP A 81 16.46 14.58 7.95
N ARG A 82 16.76 14.81 6.67
CA ARG A 82 15.90 14.51 5.53
C ARG A 82 16.74 13.94 4.39
N PHE A 83 16.21 12.92 3.72
CA PHE A 83 16.83 12.31 2.56
C PHE A 83 15.80 12.03 1.47
N ASP A 84 16.09 12.44 0.23
CA ASP A 84 15.31 12.09 -0.96
C ASP A 84 16.26 11.54 -2.03
N ALA A 85 16.05 10.28 -2.44
CA ALA A 85 16.86 9.64 -3.47
C ALA A 85 16.81 10.37 -4.82
N ARG A 86 15.71 11.08 -5.12
CA ARG A 86 15.56 11.85 -6.36
C ARG A 86 16.48 13.08 -6.37
N GLU A 87 16.66 13.70 -5.21
CA GLU A 87 17.55 14.85 -5.03
C GLU A 87 19.03 14.41 -5.01
N GLN A 88 19.32 13.26 -4.40
CA GLN A 88 20.69 12.74 -4.30
C GLN A 88 21.24 12.19 -5.63
N TRP A 89 20.40 11.54 -6.43
CA TRP A 89 20.79 10.95 -7.72
C TRP A 89 19.91 11.46 -8.87
N PRO A 90 19.98 12.76 -9.20
CA PRO A 90 19.11 13.37 -10.20
C PRO A 90 19.36 12.84 -11.62
N LYS A 91 20.54 12.25 -11.86
CA LYS A 91 20.92 11.61 -13.14
C LYS A 91 20.33 10.21 -13.33
N CYS A 92 19.58 9.69 -12.35
CA CYS A 92 18.91 8.39 -12.42
C CYS A 92 17.41 8.57 -12.71
N PRO A 93 16.95 8.51 -13.98
CA PRO A 93 15.55 8.75 -14.33
C PRO A 93 14.57 7.69 -13.81
N THR A 94 15.08 6.53 -13.38
CA THR A 94 14.29 5.40 -12.88
C THR A 94 13.77 5.62 -11.45
N ILE A 95 14.38 6.54 -10.68
CA ILE A 95 13.99 6.84 -9.29
C ILE A 95 12.60 7.47 -9.20
N PRO A 96 12.30 8.58 -9.91
CA PRO A 96 10.99 9.22 -9.84
C PRO A 96 9.88 8.42 -10.52
N GLN A 97 10.21 7.38 -11.28
CA GLN A 97 9.24 6.61 -12.06
C GLN A 97 8.25 5.86 -11.15
N ILE A 98 6.96 6.19 -11.23
CA ILE A 98 5.88 5.39 -10.62
C ILE A 98 5.41 4.36 -11.65
N ARG A 99 5.31 3.09 -11.23
CA ARG A 99 4.89 1.98 -12.11
C ARG A 99 3.49 1.51 -11.72
N ASP A 100 2.76 1.00 -12.70
CA ASP A 100 1.46 0.39 -12.53
C ASP A 100 1.57 -1.14 -12.61
N GLN A 101 1.03 -1.85 -11.62
CA GLN A 101 0.99 -3.31 -11.59
C GLN A 101 -0.22 -3.89 -12.35
N GLY A 102 -1.18 -3.04 -12.73
CA GLY A 102 -2.43 -3.42 -13.38
C GLY A 102 -3.33 -4.28 -12.48
N ASN A 103 -4.21 -5.08 -13.09
CA ASN A 103 -5.03 -6.07 -12.39
C ASN A 103 -4.24 -7.36 -12.10
N CYS A 104 -3.07 -7.21 -11.49
CA CYS A 104 -2.18 -8.31 -11.14
C CYS A 104 -1.63 -8.12 -9.72
N GLY A 105 -1.51 -9.21 -8.97
CA GLY A 105 -0.83 -9.25 -7.67
C GLY A 105 0.69 -9.29 -7.78
N SER A 106 1.26 -8.51 -8.71
CA SER A 106 2.70 -8.50 -9.00
C SER A 106 3.49 -7.47 -8.18
N CYS A 107 2.87 -6.84 -7.17
CA CYS A 107 3.53 -5.83 -6.32
C CYS A 107 4.83 -6.33 -5.68
N TRP A 108 4.95 -7.63 -5.40
CA TRP A 108 6.17 -8.25 -4.88
C TRP A 108 7.35 -8.12 -5.86
N VAL A 109 7.09 -8.03 -7.17
CA VAL A 109 8.07 -7.82 -8.23
C VAL A 109 8.61 -6.37 -8.28
N SER A 110 8.13 -5.48 -7.40
CA SER A 110 8.67 -4.12 -7.25
C SER A 110 10.17 -4.09 -6.94
N LEU A 111 10.74 -5.21 -6.48
CA LEU A 111 12.20 -5.43 -6.39
C LEU A 111 12.94 -5.12 -7.69
N ILE A 112 12.33 -5.32 -8.88
CA ILE A 112 12.95 -4.97 -10.17
C ILE A 112 13.23 -3.46 -10.26
N LYS A 113 12.36 -2.62 -9.69
CA LYS A 113 12.59 -1.16 -9.63
C LYS A 113 13.85 -0.87 -8.81
N MET A 114 14.03 -1.57 -7.70
CA MET A 114 15.20 -1.44 -6.84
C MET A 114 16.49 -1.87 -7.57
N PHE A 115 16.48 -2.99 -8.29
CA PHE A 115 17.62 -3.41 -9.10
C PHE A 115 18.01 -2.39 -10.17
N SER A 116 17.01 -1.84 -10.88
CA SER A 116 17.25 -0.82 -11.90
C SER A 116 17.88 0.46 -11.31
N PHE A 117 17.46 0.84 -10.10
CA PHE A 117 18.05 1.94 -9.36
C PHE A 117 19.51 1.66 -8.96
N TYR A 118 19.80 0.51 -8.33
CA TYR A 118 21.16 0.14 -7.95
C TYR A 118 22.12 0.06 -9.13
N PHE A 119 21.67 -0.51 -10.25
CA PHE A 119 22.46 -0.59 -11.48
C PHE A 119 22.78 0.80 -12.03
N SER A 120 21.80 1.70 -12.03
CA SER A 120 21.98 3.09 -12.49
C SER A 120 22.99 3.84 -11.62
N ILE A 121 22.90 3.69 -10.29
CA ILE A 121 23.87 4.28 -9.36
C ILE A 121 25.27 3.72 -9.58
N LEU A 122 25.40 2.40 -9.68
CA LEU A 122 26.70 1.74 -9.83
C LEU A 122 27.41 2.20 -11.11
N ILE A 123 26.69 2.29 -12.23
CA ILE A 123 27.24 2.81 -13.48
C ILE A 123 27.74 4.25 -13.29
N ILE A 124 26.96 5.12 -12.66
CA ILE A 124 27.36 6.50 -12.43
C ILE A 124 28.64 6.56 -11.58
N PHE A 125 28.72 5.78 -10.50
CA PHE A 125 29.94 5.72 -9.68
C PHE A 125 31.15 5.23 -10.47
N VAL A 126 31.00 4.17 -11.27
CA VAL A 126 32.09 3.66 -12.12
C VAL A 126 32.52 4.70 -13.16
N MET A 127 31.58 5.40 -13.80
CA MET A 127 31.87 6.45 -14.77
C MET A 127 32.56 7.67 -14.15
N ILE A 128 32.27 7.99 -12.89
CA ILE A 128 32.93 9.08 -12.16
C ILE A 128 34.34 8.67 -11.72
N SER A 129 34.54 7.43 -11.25
CA SER A 129 35.86 6.96 -10.79
C SER A 129 36.89 6.70 -11.90
N VAL A 130 36.46 6.68 -13.17
CA VAL A 130 37.34 6.45 -14.33
C VAL A 130 37.78 7.77 -14.99
N ASN A 131 37.26 8.92 -14.54
CA ASN A 131 37.71 10.27 -14.94
C ASN A 131 38.48 10.94 -13.79
#